data_AF-N0CZC0-F1
#
_entry.id   AF-N0CZC0-F1
#
_cell.length_a   1.000
_cell.length_b   1.000
_cell.length_c   1.000
_cell.angle_alpha   90.00
_cell.angle_beta   90.00
_cell.angle_gamma   90.00
#
_symmetry.space_group_name_H-M   'P 1'
#
loop_
_entity.id
_entity.type
_entity.pdbx_description
1 polymer ?
#
loop_
_entity_poly.entity_id
_entity_poly.type
_entity_poly.pdbx_seq_one_letter_code
_entity_poly.pdbx_strand_id
1 'polypeptide(L)'
;MDFLDPSDSGAPDDDEVTVRPGPLWRHALWVVGVTALGVGLGWAGSLFRLGPDDYGLLAAAPGSPWTYLGAWAVTGLAATAVLRAAAAKVPVPSPGTIAVILLLIGTRLSLGWRPETPELAAMVAGALVLAGIWAAIALRADAVARKAPKPESPGAS
;
A
#
# COMPACT_ATOMS: atom_id res chain seq x y z
N MET A 1 -48.39 -18.40 18.61
CA MET A 1 -47.52 -17.76 17.60
C MET A 1 -47.23 -16.38 18.13
N ASP A 2 -46.10 -16.22 18.79
CA ASP A 2 -45.57 -14.93 19.21
C ASP A 2 -44.29 -14.67 18.42
N PHE A 3 -44.24 -13.47 17.90
CA PHE A 3 -43.22 -12.94 17.01
C PHE A 3 -41.89 -12.82 17.75
N LEU A 4 -40.82 -13.18 17.04
CA LEU A 4 -39.41 -12.91 17.29
C LEU A 4 -39.16 -11.74 18.27
N ASP A 5 -38.50 -12.03 19.39
CA ASP A 5 -37.76 -11.04 20.17
C ASP A 5 -36.28 -11.09 19.74
N PRO A 6 -35.83 -10.19 18.84
CA PRO A 6 -34.45 -10.14 18.38
C PRO A 6 -33.58 -9.23 19.27
N SER A 7 -33.82 -9.15 20.58
CA SER A 7 -33.06 -8.26 21.47
C SER A 7 -31.85 -8.89 22.15
N ASP A 8 -31.53 -10.17 21.88
CA ASP A 8 -30.20 -10.71 22.16
C ASP A 8 -29.28 -10.57 20.93
N SER A 9 -29.22 -9.35 20.38
CA SER A 9 -28.10 -8.94 19.55
C SER A 9 -26.91 -8.79 20.49
N GLY A 10 -26.27 -9.93 20.80
CA GLY A 10 -24.99 -9.97 21.49
C GLY A 10 -24.12 -8.87 20.90
N ALA A 11 -23.87 -7.84 21.71
CA ALA A 11 -22.99 -6.75 21.36
C ALA A 11 -21.74 -7.40 20.76
N PRO A 12 -21.29 -7.00 19.56
CA PRO A 12 -19.96 -7.41 19.15
C PRO A 12 -19.07 -6.92 20.28
N ASP A 13 -18.42 -7.87 20.97
CA ASP A 13 -17.35 -7.58 21.90
C ASP A 13 -16.53 -6.50 21.21
N ASP A 14 -16.42 -5.37 21.89
CA ASP A 14 -15.60 -4.23 21.52
C ASP A 14 -14.15 -4.73 21.73
N ASP A 15 -13.79 -5.76 20.96
CA ASP A 15 -12.48 -6.35 20.77
C ASP A 15 -11.68 -5.19 20.20
N GLU A 16 -11.20 -4.34 21.10
CA GLU A 16 -10.05 -3.49 20.89
C GLU A 16 -9.08 -4.38 20.12
N VAL A 17 -8.94 -4.08 18.82
CA VAL A 17 -8.03 -4.81 17.92
C VAL A 17 -6.64 -4.53 18.47
N THR A 18 -6.25 -5.34 19.45
CA THR A 18 -5.00 -5.20 20.17
C THR A 18 -3.94 -5.69 19.21
N VAL A 19 -3.36 -4.74 18.47
CA VAL A 19 -2.30 -5.01 17.52
C VAL A 19 -1.08 -5.50 18.29
N ARG A 20 -1.00 -6.82 18.54
CA ARG A 20 0.21 -7.44 19.07
C ARG A 20 1.31 -7.31 18.02
N PRO A 21 2.44 -6.64 18.30
CA PRO A 21 3.55 -6.57 17.37
C PRO A 21 4.06 -7.99 17.12
N GLY A 22 3.87 -8.50 15.91
CA GLY A 22 4.42 -9.78 15.52
C GLY A 22 5.95 -9.74 15.48
N PRO A 23 6.62 -10.90 15.41
CA PRO A 23 8.06 -10.95 15.24
C PRO A 23 8.53 -10.10 14.04
N LEU A 24 9.65 -9.38 14.18
CA LEU A 24 10.18 -8.48 13.14
C LEU A 24 10.37 -9.19 11.78
N TRP A 25 10.71 -10.49 11.78
CA TRP A 25 10.87 -11.28 10.57
C TRP A 25 9.58 -11.38 9.75
N ARG A 26 8.41 -11.43 10.39
CA ARG A 26 7.11 -11.47 9.70
C ARG A 26 6.83 -10.15 8.97
N HIS A 27 7.24 -9.03 9.57
CA HIS A 27 7.14 -7.71 8.92
C HIS A 27 8.12 -7.62 7.75
N ALA A 28 9.35 -8.07 7.92
CA ALA A 28 10.35 -8.10 6.85
C ALA A 28 9.91 -8.97 5.66
N LEU A 29 9.44 -10.20 5.91
CA LEU A 29 8.93 -11.07 4.84
C LEU A 29 7.72 -10.47 4.13
N TRP A 30 6.81 -9.84 4.87
CA TRP A 30 5.67 -9.16 4.26
C TRP A 30 6.12 -8.02 3.35
N VAL A 31 7.08 -7.19 3.81
CA VAL A 31 7.64 -6.09 3.02
C VAL A 31 8.30 -6.61 1.75
N VAL A 32 9.14 -7.64 1.86
CA VAL A 32 9.81 -8.27 0.72
C VAL A 32 8.78 -8.88 -0.24
N GLY A 33 7.79 -9.61 0.27
CA GLY A 33 6.77 -10.27 -0.55
C GLY A 33 5.90 -9.27 -1.32
N VAL A 34 5.43 -8.20 -0.67
CA VAL A 34 4.63 -7.15 -1.31
C VAL A 34 5.46 -6.38 -2.34
N THR A 35 6.72 -6.09 -2.02
CA THR A 35 7.63 -5.42 -2.96
C THR A 35 7.87 -6.28 -4.20
N ALA A 36 8.22 -7.55 -3.99
CA ALA A 36 8.46 -8.51 -5.08
C ALA A 36 7.21 -8.70 -5.95
N LEU A 37 6.02 -8.74 -5.34
CA LEU A 37 4.76 -8.84 -6.07
C LEU A 37 4.49 -7.60 -6.94
N GLY A 38 4.61 -6.39 -6.37
CA GLY A 38 4.35 -5.15 -7.10
C GLY A 38 5.34 -4.91 -8.24
N VAL A 39 6.64 -5.07 -7.97
CA VAL A 39 7.69 -4.95 -8.98
C VAL A 39 7.57 -6.06 -10.03
N GLY A 40 7.31 -7.30 -9.60
CA GLY A 40 7.13 -8.45 -10.50
C GLY A 40 5.94 -8.30 -11.43
N LEU A 41 4.80 -7.81 -10.94
CA LEU A 41 3.63 -7.51 -11.77
C LEU A 41 3.89 -6.34 -12.73
N GLY A 42 4.57 -5.29 -12.28
CA GLY A 42 4.95 -4.17 -13.15
C GLY A 42 5.91 -4.62 -14.27
N TRP A 43 6.88 -5.47 -13.94
CA TRP A 43 7.79 -6.10 -14.90
C TRP A 43 7.04 -7.01 -15.88
N ALA A 44 6.25 -7.96 -15.38
CA ALA A 44 5.45 -8.85 -16.23
C ALA A 44 4.48 -8.06 -17.14
N GLY A 45 3.85 -7.01 -16.60
CA GLY A 45 2.98 -6.11 -17.35
C GLY A 45 3.72 -5.32 -18.44
N SER A 46 5.01 -5.04 -18.25
CA SER A 46 5.85 -4.37 -19.26
C SER A 46 6.22 -5.29 -20.44
N LEU A 47 6.14 -6.61 -20.27
CA LEU A 47 6.39 -7.58 -21.35
C LEU A 47 5.28 -7.55 -22.41
N PHE A 48 4.06 -7.15 -22.02
CA PHE A 48 2.92 -7.04 -22.92
C PHE A 48 2.80 -5.62 -23.44
N ARG A 49 3.18 -5.40 -24.70
CA ARG A 49 2.89 -4.15 -25.41
C ARG A 49 1.40 -4.14 -25.76
N LEU A 50 0.67 -3.17 -25.22
CA LEU A 50 -0.72 -2.90 -25.59
C LEU A 50 -0.69 -1.92 -26.77
N GLY A 51 -0.66 -2.46 -27.99
CA GLY A 51 -0.80 -1.70 -29.24
C GLY A 51 0.12 -2.18 -30.36
N PRO A 52 -0.38 -2.32 -31.61
CA PRO A 52 0.44 -2.47 -32.81
C PRO A 52 1.62 -1.50 -32.86
N ASP A 53 2.76 -1.96 -33.35
CA ASP A 53 4.00 -1.17 -33.43
C ASP A 53 3.81 0.14 -34.23
N ASP A 54 2.78 0.21 -35.08
CA ASP A 54 2.41 1.36 -35.90
C ASP A 54 1.74 2.51 -35.12
N TYR A 55 1.35 2.31 -33.85
CA TYR A 55 0.73 3.37 -33.03
C TYR A 55 1.72 4.41 -32.48
N GLY A 56 3.01 4.33 -32.86
CA GLY A 56 4.02 5.28 -32.38
C GLY A 56 4.25 5.21 -30.86
N LEU A 57 3.86 4.10 -30.23
CA LEU A 57 4.19 3.83 -28.83
C LEU A 57 5.71 3.78 -28.72
N LEU A 58 6.27 4.78 -28.03
CA LEU A 58 7.69 5.06 -27.92
C LEU A 58 8.48 3.75 -27.84
N ALA A 59 9.26 3.47 -28.89
CA ALA A 59 10.17 2.34 -28.90
C ALA A 59 10.96 2.39 -27.59
N ALA A 60 10.93 1.31 -26.80
CA ALA A 60 11.59 1.27 -25.50
C ALA A 60 13.01 1.80 -25.64
N ALA A 61 13.28 2.98 -25.07
CA ALA A 61 14.54 3.69 -25.30
C ALA A 61 15.72 2.77 -24.97
N PRO A 62 16.81 2.74 -25.73
CA PRO A 62 17.92 1.82 -25.49
C PRO A 62 18.47 1.96 -24.05
N GLY A 63 18.79 0.83 -23.40
CA GLY A 63 19.26 0.83 -22.00
C GLY A 63 18.97 -0.47 -21.23
N SER A 64 19.62 -0.62 -20.08
CA SER A 64 19.44 -1.80 -19.22
C SER A 64 18.15 -1.70 -18.40
N PRO A 65 17.22 -2.67 -18.50
CA PRO A 65 16.00 -2.67 -17.67
C PRO A 65 16.29 -2.88 -16.19
N TRP A 66 17.46 -3.44 -15.86
CA TRP A 66 17.86 -3.79 -14.50
C TRP A 66 18.03 -2.57 -13.60
N THR A 67 18.45 -1.42 -14.15
CA THR A 67 18.59 -0.18 -13.39
C THR A 67 17.24 0.27 -12.82
N TYR A 68 16.18 0.21 -13.64
CA TYR A 68 14.83 0.59 -13.22
C TYR A 68 14.24 -0.42 -12.23
N LEU A 69 14.46 -1.72 -12.46
CA LEU A 69 14.05 -2.75 -11.51
C LEU A 69 14.73 -2.59 -10.14
N GLY A 70 16.03 -2.29 -10.12
CA GLY A 70 16.78 -2.02 -8.90
C GLY A 70 16.25 -0.80 -8.16
N ALA A 71 16.02 0.31 -8.87
CA ALA A 71 15.45 1.53 -8.30
C ALA A 71 14.07 1.29 -7.67
N TRP A 72 13.18 0.59 -8.37
CA TRP A 72 11.83 0.28 -7.87
C TRP A 72 11.83 -0.78 -6.76
N ALA A 73 12.78 -1.72 -6.76
CA ALA A 73 12.95 -2.66 -5.65
C ALA A 73 13.34 -1.94 -4.35
N VAL A 74 14.36 -1.06 -4.40
CA VAL A 74 14.78 -0.27 -3.23
C VAL A 74 13.66 0.65 -2.74
N THR A 75 13.00 1.33 -3.68
CA THR A 75 11.86 2.22 -3.39
C THR A 75 10.70 1.45 -2.77
N GLY A 76 10.39 0.27 -3.31
CA GLY A 76 9.35 -0.61 -2.79
C GLY A 76 9.62 -1.11 -1.39
N LEU A 77 10.86 -1.52 -1.09
CA LEU A 77 11.24 -1.88 0.27
C LEU A 77 11.02 -0.71 1.25
N ALA A 78 11.45 0.51 0.88
CA ALA A 78 11.27 1.69 1.71
C ALA A 78 9.79 2.06 1.91
N ALA A 79 9.03 2.21 0.82
CA ALA A 79 7.62 2.58 0.86
C ALA A 79 6.78 1.56 1.63
N THR A 80 7.00 0.27 1.34
CA THR A 80 6.26 -0.83 1.97
C THR A 80 6.63 -0.96 3.46
N ALA A 81 7.89 -0.71 3.83
CA ALA A 81 8.29 -0.66 5.23
C ALA A 81 7.61 0.48 6.00
N VAL A 82 7.53 1.69 5.41
CA VAL A 82 6.82 2.83 6.01
C VAL A 82 5.35 2.50 6.23
N LEU A 83 4.67 1.98 5.20
CA LEU A 83 3.27 1.57 5.29
C LEU A 83 3.07 0.43 6.30
N ARG A 84 3.99 -0.55 6.35
CA ARG A 84 3.91 -1.66 7.30
C ARG A 84 4.13 -1.21 8.74
N ALA A 85 5.02 -0.25 8.96
CA ALA A 85 5.27 0.34 10.28
C ALA A 85 4.06 1.13 10.77
N ALA A 86 3.37 1.87 9.90
CA ALA A 86 2.09 2.51 10.23
C ALA A 86 1.01 1.47 10.53
N ALA A 87 0.87 0.45 9.68
CA ALA A 87 -0.10 -0.64 9.85
C ALA A 87 0.17 -1.55 11.05
N ALA A 88 1.36 -1.50 11.65
CA ALA A 88 1.66 -2.19 12.90
C ALA A 88 1.21 -1.40 14.14
N LYS A 89 0.82 -0.13 13.98
CA LYS A 89 0.38 0.76 15.06
C LYS A 89 -1.12 1.07 14.99
N VAL A 90 -1.66 1.10 13.77
CA VAL A 90 -3.04 1.49 13.50
C VAL A 90 -3.65 0.58 12.44
N PRO A 91 -4.97 0.33 12.48
CA PRO A 91 -5.67 -0.40 11.44
C PRO A 91 -5.70 0.45 10.15
N VAL A 92 -4.67 0.28 9.30
CA VAL A 92 -4.62 0.91 7.97
C VAL A 92 -5.47 0.08 7.01
N PRO A 93 -6.44 0.68 6.29
CA PRO A 93 -7.11 -0.01 5.20
C PRO A 93 -6.11 -0.39 4.11
N SER A 94 -5.98 -1.69 3.85
CA SER A 94 -5.29 -2.27 2.68
C SER A 94 -3.90 -1.70 2.30
N PRO A 95 -2.93 -1.59 3.25
CA PRO A 95 -1.60 -1.03 2.98
C PRO A 95 -0.83 -1.79 1.88
N GLY A 96 -1.07 -3.09 1.75
CA GLY A 96 -0.47 -3.91 0.69
C GLY A 96 -0.97 -3.52 -0.70
N THR A 97 -2.26 -3.24 -0.85
CA THR A 97 -2.86 -2.87 -2.14
C THR A 97 -2.30 -1.56 -2.66
N ILE A 98 -2.17 -0.56 -1.78
CA ILE A 98 -1.58 0.75 -2.12
C ILE A 98 -0.14 0.57 -2.60
N ALA A 99 0.67 -0.19 -1.85
CA ALA A 99 2.06 -0.46 -2.21
C ALA A 99 2.17 -1.19 -3.55
N VAL A 100 1.35 -2.22 -3.78
CA VAL A 100 1.33 -2.98 -5.05
C VAL A 100 0.94 -2.08 -6.22
N ILE A 101 -0.09 -1.24 -6.09
CA ILE A 101 -0.52 -0.33 -7.17
C ILE A 101 0.58 0.66 -7.53
N LEU A 102 1.18 1.32 -6.52
CA LEU A 102 2.27 2.27 -6.73
C LEU A 102 3.46 1.61 -7.44
N LEU A 103 3.86 0.43 -6.97
CA LEU A 103 5.02 -0.29 -7.54
C LEU A 103 4.73 -0.83 -8.93
N LEU A 104 3.54 -1.36 -9.17
CA LEU A 104 3.14 -1.87 -10.48
C LEU A 104 3.16 -0.74 -11.51
N ILE A 105 2.50 0.39 -11.23
CA ILE A 105 2.42 1.53 -12.14
C ILE A 105 3.82 2.11 -12.37
N GLY A 106 4.55 2.38 -11.29
CA GLY A 106 5.90 2.94 -11.36
C GLY A 106 6.86 2.06 -12.17
N THR A 107 6.94 0.78 -11.84
CA THR A 107 7.81 -0.18 -12.52
C THR A 107 7.41 -0.33 -13.99
N ARG A 108 6.11 -0.45 -14.29
CA ARG A 108 5.61 -0.58 -15.66
C ARG A 108 5.96 0.64 -16.50
N LEU A 109 5.70 1.85 -15.98
CA LEU A 109 5.99 3.10 -16.68
C LEU A 109 7.50 3.26 -16.91
N SER A 110 8.32 3.01 -15.90
CA SER A 110 9.77 3.15 -16.04
C SER A 110 10.37 2.12 -16.98
N LEU A 111 9.84 0.90 -17.07
CA LEU A 111 10.33 -0.09 -18.03
C LEU A 111 9.86 0.15 -19.46
N GLY A 112 8.65 0.71 -19.62
CA GLY A 112 8.11 1.08 -20.94
C GLY A 112 8.77 2.32 -21.52
N TRP A 113 8.85 3.41 -20.75
CA TRP A 113 9.33 4.70 -21.21
C TRP A 113 10.83 4.91 -21.00
N ARG A 114 11.42 4.30 -19.97
CA ARG A 114 12.84 4.41 -19.59
C ARG A 114 13.26 5.87 -19.36
N PRO A 115 12.70 6.51 -18.30
CA PRO A 115 12.96 7.90 -17.94
C PRO A 115 14.44 8.19 -17.74
N GLU A 116 14.85 9.42 -18.00
CA GLU A 116 16.16 9.88 -17.57
C GLU A 116 16.26 9.92 -16.04
N THR A 117 17.49 9.96 -15.51
CA THR A 117 17.75 9.96 -14.06
C THR A 117 16.94 11.00 -13.25
N PRO A 118 16.80 12.28 -13.67
CA PRO A 118 16.02 13.24 -12.89
C PRO A 118 14.53 12.90 -12.84
N GLU A 119 13.98 12.34 -13.92
CA GLU A 119 12.57 11.97 -14.01
C GLU A 119 12.29 10.72 -13.17
N LEU A 120 13.16 9.72 -13.24
CA LEU A 120 13.10 8.54 -12.37
C LEU A 120 13.18 8.96 -10.89
N ALA A 121 14.08 9.88 -10.55
CA ALA A 121 14.19 10.39 -9.19
C ALA A 121 12.91 11.09 -8.73
N ALA A 122 12.28 11.90 -9.58
CA ALA A 122 11.00 12.55 -9.29
C ALA A 122 9.87 11.53 -9.09
N MET A 123 9.80 10.47 -9.91
CA MET A 123 8.83 9.39 -9.75
C MET A 123 9.01 8.64 -8.44
N VAL A 124 10.26 8.28 -8.10
CA VAL A 124 10.60 7.61 -6.84
C VAL A 124 10.24 8.49 -5.65
N ALA A 125 10.62 9.77 -5.68
CA ALA A 125 10.27 10.73 -4.64
C ALA A 125 8.75 10.86 -4.47
N GLY A 126 8.00 10.98 -5.57
CA GLY A 126 6.55 11.03 -5.56
C GLY A 126 5.92 9.79 -4.92
N ALA A 127 6.40 8.59 -5.26
CA ALA A 127 5.92 7.34 -4.67
C ALA A 127 6.19 7.27 -3.15
N LEU A 128 7.36 7.70 -2.70
CA LEU A 128 7.71 7.74 -1.28
C LEU A 128 6.89 8.78 -0.52
N VAL A 129 6.68 9.96 -1.10
CA VAL A 129 5.84 11.02 -0.52
C VAL A 129 4.39 10.54 -0.39
N LEU A 130 3.83 9.90 -1.42
CA LEU A 130 2.48 9.33 -1.37
C LEU A 130 2.35 8.28 -0.27
N ALA A 131 3.31 7.35 -0.16
CA ALA A 131 3.33 6.37 0.92
C ALA A 131 3.41 7.01 2.31
N GLY A 132 4.24 8.06 2.45
CA GLY A 132 4.37 8.84 3.68
C GLY A 132 3.09 9.59 4.05
N ILE A 133 2.42 10.23 3.08
CA ILE A 133 1.13 10.92 3.28
C ILE A 133 0.08 9.91 3.75
N TRP A 134 -0.01 8.74 3.12
CA TRP A 134 -0.97 7.71 3.53
C TRP A 134 -0.71 7.19 4.94
N ALA A 135 0.55 6.92 5.27
CA ALA A 135 0.95 6.56 6.63
C ALA A 135 0.57 7.66 7.64
N ALA A 136 0.81 8.93 7.30
CA ALA A 136 0.48 10.06 8.16
C ALA A 136 -1.03 10.24 8.35
N ILE A 137 -1.83 10.10 7.30
CA ILE A 137 -3.29 10.16 7.36
C ILE A 137 -3.82 9.06 8.28
N ALA A 138 -3.37 7.83 8.12
CA ALA A 138 -3.82 6.72 8.95
C ALA A 138 -3.48 6.91 10.43
N LEU A 139 -2.26 7.38 10.74
CA LEU A 139 -1.86 7.70 12.11
C LEU A 139 -2.66 8.85 12.71
N ARG A 140 -3.01 9.87 11.90
CA ARG A 140 -3.85 10.99 12.36
C ARG A 140 -5.29 10.56 12.60
N ALA A 141 -5.88 9.75 11.71
CA ALA A 141 -7.25 9.27 11.85
C ALA A 141 -7.46 8.50 13.16
N ASP A 142 -6.54 7.60 13.48
CA ASP A 142 -6.54 6.85 14.74
C ASP A 142 -6.32 7.74 15.98
N ALA A 143 -5.43 8.74 15.90
CA ALA A 143 -5.25 9.69 16.99
C ALA A 143 -6.50 10.56 17.26
N VAL A 144 -7.28 10.87 16.23
CA VAL A 144 -8.57 11.56 16.35
C VAL A 144 -9.62 10.62 16.95
N ALA A 145 -9.70 9.37 16.47
CA ALA A 145 -10.63 8.36 17.00
C ALA A 145 -10.43 8.12 18.51
N ARG A 146 -9.17 8.01 18.98
CA ARG A 146 -8.85 7.88 20.42
C ARG A 146 -9.25 9.09 21.28
N LYS A 147 -9.39 10.27 20.71
CA LYS A 147 -9.76 11.50 21.43
C LYS A 147 -11.27 11.77 21.43
N ALA A 148 -12.03 11.10 20.58
CA ALA A 148 -13.47 11.26 20.55
C ALA A 148 -14.07 10.73 21.86
N PRO A 149 -14.93 11.50 22.55
CA PRO A 149 -15.59 11.01 23.76
C PRO A 149 -16.43 9.77 23.43
N LYS A 150 -16.29 8.72 24.25
CA LYS A 150 -17.11 7.51 24.13
C LYS A 150 -18.58 7.95 24.29
N PRO A 151 -19.49 7.61 23.37
CA PRO A 151 -20.90 7.95 23.54
C PRO A 151 -21.37 7.32 24.85
N GLU A 152 -21.86 8.15 25.79
CA GLU A 152 -22.50 7.64 27.00
C GLU A 152 -23.66 6.77 26.56
N SER A 153 -23.64 5.50 26.99
CA SER A 153 -24.77 4.60 26.80
C SER A 153 -25.98 5.25 27.45
N PRO A 154 -27.10 5.44 26.73
CA PRO A 154 -28.30 6.00 27.33
C PRO A 154 -28.70 5.08 28.49
N GLY A 155 -28.59 5.60 29.72
CA GLY A 155 -28.95 4.88 30.92
C GLY A 155 -30.41 4.41 30.81
N ALA A 156 -30.60 3.10 30.96
CA ALA A 156 -31.91 2.51 31.20
C ALA A 156 -32.53 3.23 32.42
N SER A 157 -33.68 3.86 32.18
CA SER A 157 -34.58 4.37 33.22
C SER A 157 -35.89 3.60 33.13
#